data_AF-A0A3C1CGL6-F1
#
_entry.id   AF-A0A3C1CGL6-F1
#
_cell.length_a   1.000
_cell.length_b   1.000
_cell.length_c   1.000
_cell.angle_alpha   90.00
_cell.angle_beta   90.00
_cell.angle_gamma   90.00
#
_symmetry.space_group_name_H-M   'P 1'
#
loop_
_entity.id
_entity.type
_entity.pdbx_description
1 polymer ?
#
loop_
_entity_poly.entity_id
_entity_poly.type
_entity_poly.pdbx_seq_one_letter_code
_entity_poly.pdbx_strand_id
1 'polypeptide(L)'
;MRHRDNTAAIGTDAGAALVLALVFLVAIGLVLSALVSLAGANLLNTSNLQGERNVEYAGDAAVDGAIQSVRHTAPGPSCPTFPSGPGQSLTVNGVTVVVQCTMYQPPNSWGRIVEFDACETVGAPFATCQADAIVKADVTFDDLPSGCTSPTSPPGCSYGSSWGTSMTIWNWIVERAVG
;
A
#
# COMPACT_ATOMS: atom_id res chain seq x y z
N MET A 1 74.73 55.91 5.64
CA MET A 1 74.47 54.63 4.95
C MET A 1 74.18 53.57 6.00
N ARG A 2 72.93 53.15 6.14
CA ARG A 2 72.50 52.14 7.12
C ARG A 2 71.67 51.11 6.35
N HIS A 3 72.34 50.07 5.88
CA HIS A 3 71.71 48.91 5.25
C HIS A 3 70.98 48.16 6.37
N ARG A 4 69.65 48.09 6.28
CA ARG A 4 68.85 47.20 7.15
C ARG A 4 68.71 45.88 6.41
N ASP A 5 69.28 44.83 6.99
CA ASP A 5 69.09 43.46 6.56
C ASP A 5 67.67 43.02 6.92
N ASN A 6 66.81 42.94 5.92
CA ASN A 6 65.51 42.28 5.99
C ASN A 6 65.71 40.78 5.73
N THR A 7 66.36 40.07 6.65
CA THR A 7 66.36 38.60 6.67
C THR A 7 65.04 38.11 7.23
N ALA A 8 64.08 37.97 6.31
CA ALA A 8 63.29 36.77 6.11
C ALA A 8 62.68 36.09 7.36
N ALA A 9 61.49 36.56 7.75
CA ALA A 9 60.48 35.73 8.43
C ALA A 9 59.85 34.69 7.47
N ILE A 10 60.65 34.05 6.60
CA ILE A 10 60.15 33.19 5.51
C ILE A 10 59.85 31.75 6.00
N GLY A 11 60.26 31.39 7.22
CA GLY A 11 60.10 30.02 7.75
C GLY A 11 58.84 29.75 8.58
N THR A 12 58.26 30.76 9.23
CA THR A 12 57.16 30.57 10.20
C THR A 12 55.77 30.57 9.55
N ASP A 13 55.58 31.38 8.51
CA ASP A 13 54.28 31.56 7.87
C ASP A 13 53.94 30.40 6.91
N ALA A 14 54.96 29.83 6.26
CA ALA A 14 54.80 28.67 5.37
C ALA A 14 54.36 27.41 6.12
N GLY A 15 54.86 27.20 7.34
CA GLY A 15 54.45 26.08 8.20
C GLY A 15 53.01 26.25 8.71
N ALA A 16 52.64 27.47 9.13
CA ALA A 16 51.28 27.77 9.58
C ALA A 16 50.24 27.60 8.46
N ALA A 17 50.57 27.99 7.22
CA ALA A 17 49.70 27.81 6.06
C ALA A 17 49.44 26.31 5.75
N LEU A 18 50.46 25.46 5.87
CA LEU A 18 50.32 24.01 5.62
C LEU A 18 49.43 23.34 6.67
N VAL A 19 49.59 23.71 7.95
CA VAL A 19 48.73 23.19 9.03
C VAL A 19 47.27 23.64 8.84
N LEU A 20 47.02 24.90 8.48
CA LEU A 20 45.67 25.38 8.18
C LEU A 20 45.04 24.63 7.00
N ALA A 21 45.80 24.37 5.94
CA ALA A 21 45.33 23.58 4.81
C ALA A 21 44.95 22.15 5.22
N LEU A 22 45.75 21.50 6.06
CA LEU A 22 45.46 20.16 6.56
C LEU A 22 44.17 20.12 7.38
N VAL A 23 44.01 21.06 8.33
CA VAL A 23 42.80 21.15 9.17
C VAL A 23 41.56 21.37 8.31
N PHE A 24 41.65 22.23 7.31
CA PHE A 24 40.56 22.48 6.37
C PHE A 24 40.17 21.23 5.58
N LEU A 25 41.16 20.48 5.07
CA LEU A 25 40.91 19.21 4.36
C LEU A 25 40.26 18.16 5.26
N VAL A 26 40.68 18.05 6.53
CA VAL A 26 40.06 17.15 7.51
C VAL A 26 38.61 17.56 7.79
N ALA A 27 38.35 18.86 7.99
CA ALA A 27 36.99 19.36 8.23
C ALA A 27 36.06 19.05 7.04
N ILE A 28 36.52 19.27 5.81
CA ILE A 28 35.76 18.90 4.61
C ILE A 28 35.54 17.38 4.53
N GLY A 29 36.57 16.58 4.80
CA GLY A 29 36.47 15.12 4.80
C GLY A 29 35.40 14.61 5.76
N LEU A 30 35.33 15.17 6.97
CA LEU A 30 34.30 14.85 7.94
C LEU A 30 32.91 15.22 7.45
N VAL A 31 32.74 16.42 6.86
CA VAL A 31 31.45 16.86 6.30
C VAL A 31 31.01 15.94 5.15
N LEU A 32 31.90 15.62 4.22
CA LEU A 32 31.58 14.73 3.10
C LEU A 32 31.20 13.32 3.57
N SER A 33 31.89 12.79 4.59
CA SER A 33 31.56 11.47 5.15
C SER A 33 30.15 11.42 5.75
N ALA A 34 29.74 12.49 6.44
CA ALA A 34 28.39 12.61 7.00
C ALA A 34 27.33 12.73 5.89
N LEU A 35 27.61 13.51 4.84
CA LEU A 35 26.71 13.67 3.70
C LEU A 35 26.51 12.36 2.93
N VAL A 36 27.57 11.58 2.69
CA VAL A 36 27.47 10.27 2.02
C VAL A 36 26.63 9.29 2.84
N SER A 37 26.83 9.27 4.16
CA SER A 37 26.06 8.41 5.07
C SER A 37 24.57 8.78 5.06
N LEU A 38 24.26 10.08 5.09
CA LEU A 38 22.90 10.58 5.00
C LEU A 38 22.26 10.26 3.64
N ALA A 39 22.99 10.44 2.55
CA ALA A 39 22.51 10.10 1.20
C ALA A 39 22.19 8.60 1.08
N GLY A 40 23.06 7.72 1.62
CA GLY A 40 22.82 6.28 1.65
C GLY A 40 21.57 5.90 2.44
N ALA A 41 21.39 6.47 3.63
CA ALA A 41 20.19 6.24 4.45
C ALA A 41 18.91 6.72 3.75
N ASN A 42 18.95 7.88 3.10
CA ASN A 42 17.80 8.41 2.36
C ASN A 42 17.42 7.54 1.16
N LEU A 43 18.40 6.99 0.43
CA LEU A 43 18.15 6.08 -0.69
C LEU A 43 17.48 4.78 -0.22
N LEU A 44 17.99 4.17 0.86
CA LEU A 44 17.41 2.96 1.44
C LEU A 44 15.96 3.19 1.92
N ASN A 45 15.74 4.29 2.65
CA ASN A 45 14.40 4.65 3.11
C ASN A 45 13.44 4.89 1.93
N THR A 46 13.91 5.55 0.88
CA THR A 46 13.10 5.79 -0.33
C THR A 46 12.73 4.49 -1.02
N SER A 47 13.68 3.55 -1.13
CA SER A 47 13.43 2.22 -1.70
C SER A 47 12.39 1.44 -0.90
N ASN A 48 12.50 1.44 0.43
CA ASN A 48 11.55 0.76 1.30
C ASN A 48 10.15 1.38 1.18
N LEU A 49 10.05 2.71 1.25
CA LEU A 49 8.78 3.42 1.05
C LEU A 49 8.16 3.18 -0.33
N GLN A 50 8.96 2.90 -1.35
CA GLN A 50 8.46 2.52 -2.66
C GLN A 50 7.91 1.09 -2.65
N GLY A 51 8.60 0.14 -2.00
CA GLY A 51 8.11 -1.22 -1.79
C GLY A 51 6.76 -1.25 -1.09
N GLU A 52 6.64 -0.54 0.04
CA GLU A 52 5.39 -0.46 0.81
C GLU A 52 4.22 0.11 0.00
N ARG A 53 4.46 1.16 -0.79
CA ARG A 53 3.43 1.72 -1.68
C ARG A 53 3.02 0.73 -2.76
N ASN A 54 3.96 -0.05 -3.29
CA ASN A 54 3.62 -1.07 -4.29
C ASN A 54 2.70 -2.15 -3.70
N VAL A 55 2.90 -2.52 -2.43
CA VAL A 55 2.03 -3.49 -1.74
C VAL A 55 0.63 -2.92 -1.54
N GLU A 56 0.53 -1.68 -1.03
CA GLU A 56 -0.75 -0.98 -0.85
C GLU A 56 -1.51 -0.85 -2.17
N TYR A 57 -0.84 -0.38 -3.24
CA TYR A 57 -1.46 -0.26 -4.56
C TYR A 57 -1.90 -1.61 -5.13
N ALA A 58 -1.15 -2.68 -4.87
CA ALA A 58 -1.55 -4.02 -5.30
C ALA A 58 -2.78 -4.51 -4.53
N GLY A 59 -2.83 -4.26 -3.22
CA GLY A 59 -3.99 -4.52 -2.36
C GLY A 59 -5.24 -3.79 -2.83
N ASP A 60 -5.15 -2.48 -3.01
CA ASP A 60 -6.27 -1.64 -3.47
C ASP A 60 -6.81 -2.11 -4.81
N ALA A 61 -5.93 -2.31 -5.80
CA ALA A 61 -6.33 -2.77 -7.13
C ALA A 61 -6.98 -4.16 -7.10
N ALA A 62 -6.51 -5.04 -6.22
CA ALA A 62 -7.08 -6.37 -6.05
C ALA A 62 -8.48 -6.30 -5.44
N VAL A 63 -8.67 -5.50 -4.38
CA VAL A 63 -9.99 -5.29 -3.74
C VAL A 63 -10.97 -4.66 -4.71
N ASP A 64 -10.57 -3.62 -5.46
CA ASP A 64 -11.42 -3.00 -6.48
C ASP A 64 -11.88 -4.01 -7.53
N GLY A 65 -10.95 -4.84 -8.02
CA GLY A 65 -11.27 -5.93 -8.95
C GLY A 65 -12.25 -6.95 -8.36
N ALA A 66 -12.05 -7.31 -7.09
CA ALA A 66 -12.93 -8.23 -6.37
C ALA A 66 -14.35 -7.64 -6.18
N ILE A 67 -14.46 -6.36 -5.82
CA ILE A 67 -15.73 -5.63 -5.69
C ILE A 67 -16.48 -5.67 -7.02
N GLN A 68 -15.81 -5.38 -8.14
CA GLN A 68 -16.46 -5.44 -9.46
C GLN A 68 -16.88 -6.86 -9.84
N SER A 69 -16.07 -7.86 -9.50
CA SER A 69 -16.42 -9.27 -9.72
C SER A 69 -17.66 -9.68 -8.92
N VAL A 70 -17.73 -9.28 -7.66
CA VAL A 70 -18.89 -9.58 -6.80
C VAL A 70 -20.11 -8.83 -7.27
N ARG A 71 -20.00 -7.57 -7.71
CA ARG A 71 -21.15 -6.73 -8.11
C ARG A 71 -22.14 -7.42 -9.04
N HIS A 72 -21.64 -8.15 -10.03
CA HIS A 72 -22.46 -8.79 -11.06
C HIS A 72 -22.75 -10.28 -10.81
N THR A 73 -22.32 -10.80 -9.66
CA THR A 73 -22.51 -12.21 -9.29
C THR A 73 -23.75 -12.36 -8.41
N ALA A 74 -24.50 -13.44 -8.61
CA ALA A 74 -25.63 -13.76 -7.73
C ALA A 74 -25.12 -14.11 -6.31
N PRO A 75 -25.83 -13.71 -5.25
CA PRO A 75 -25.48 -14.11 -3.90
C PRO A 75 -25.60 -15.63 -3.76
N GLY A 76 -24.53 -16.25 -3.27
CA GLY A 76 -24.43 -17.67 -2.96
C GLY A 76 -23.87 -17.92 -1.56
N PRO A 77 -23.72 -19.18 -1.13
CA PRO A 77 -23.18 -19.50 0.19
C PRO A 77 -21.71 -19.14 0.36
N SER A 78 -20.99 -18.93 -0.75
CA SER A 78 -19.58 -18.60 -0.78
C SER A 78 -19.32 -17.42 -1.68
N CYS A 79 -18.42 -16.58 -1.24
CA CYS A 79 -17.89 -15.46 -2.00
C CYS A 79 -16.97 -15.99 -3.13
N PRO A 80 -17.00 -15.42 -4.34
CA PRO A 80 -16.04 -15.81 -5.38
C PRO A 80 -14.63 -15.39 -4.95
N THR A 81 -13.65 -16.29 -5.10
CA THR A 81 -12.24 -15.94 -4.91
C THR A 81 -11.76 -15.04 -6.04
N PHE A 82 -11.00 -13.99 -5.71
CA PHE A 82 -10.46 -13.06 -6.69
C PHE A 82 -8.91 -13.02 -6.66
N PRO A 83 -8.25 -13.10 -7.82
CA PRO A 83 -8.82 -13.34 -9.15
C PRO A 83 -9.44 -14.75 -9.30
N SER A 84 -10.39 -14.93 -10.22
CA SER A 84 -11.12 -16.21 -10.38
C SER A 84 -10.40 -17.19 -11.32
N GLY A 85 -10.40 -18.49 -10.98
CA GLY A 85 -9.69 -19.57 -11.71
C GLY A 85 -8.75 -20.42 -10.83
N PRO A 86 -8.09 -21.44 -11.38
CA PRO A 86 -7.13 -22.27 -10.63
C PRO A 86 -5.77 -21.57 -10.44
N GLY A 87 -5.27 -21.48 -9.20
CA GLY A 87 -3.94 -20.94 -8.87
C GLY A 87 -3.84 -19.40 -8.82
N GLN A 88 -4.96 -18.73 -8.56
CA GLN A 88 -5.11 -17.33 -8.92
C GLN A 88 -4.68 -16.35 -7.83
N SER A 89 -3.80 -15.46 -8.25
CA SER A 89 -3.37 -14.26 -7.54
C SER A 89 -3.16 -13.15 -8.58
N LEU A 90 -3.26 -11.90 -8.13
CA LEU A 90 -2.97 -10.73 -8.95
C LEU A 90 -1.55 -10.26 -8.63
N THR A 91 -0.69 -10.18 -9.64
CA THR A 91 0.63 -9.57 -9.47
C THR A 91 0.65 -8.15 -10.02
N VAL A 92 0.88 -7.17 -9.16
CA VAL A 92 1.03 -5.75 -9.52
C VAL A 92 2.38 -5.26 -8.99
N ASN A 93 3.21 -4.68 -9.86
CA ASN A 93 4.53 -4.16 -9.50
C ASN A 93 5.45 -5.17 -8.75
N GLY A 94 5.30 -6.46 -9.05
CA GLY A 94 6.06 -7.53 -8.40
C GLY A 94 5.49 -8.04 -7.07
N VAL A 95 4.43 -7.41 -6.56
CA VAL A 95 3.70 -7.88 -5.37
C VAL A 95 2.56 -8.77 -5.80
N THR A 96 2.43 -9.94 -5.17
CA THR A 96 1.38 -10.91 -5.48
C THR A 96 0.33 -10.89 -4.37
N VAL A 97 -0.92 -10.60 -4.73
CA VAL A 97 -2.03 -10.41 -3.80
C VAL A 97 -3.18 -11.35 -4.17
N VAL A 98 -3.88 -11.85 -3.16
CA VAL A 98 -5.18 -12.52 -3.30
C VAL A 98 -6.22 -11.78 -2.49
N VAL A 99 -7.48 -11.85 -2.92
CA VAL A 99 -8.60 -11.32 -2.14
C VAL A 99 -9.51 -12.46 -1.72
N GLN A 100 -9.71 -12.54 -0.42
CA GLN A 100 -10.73 -13.40 0.19
C GLN A 100 -11.93 -12.53 0.56
N CYS A 101 -13.13 -13.12 0.53
CA CYS A 101 -14.30 -12.41 1.02
C CYS A 101 -15.28 -13.32 1.74
N THR A 102 -16.06 -12.71 2.64
CA THR A 102 -17.27 -13.32 3.19
C THR A 102 -18.48 -12.50 2.79
N MET A 103 -19.62 -13.17 2.65
CA MET A 103 -20.85 -12.54 2.20
C MET A 103 -21.97 -12.91 3.16
N TYR A 104 -22.66 -11.88 3.63
CA TYR A 104 -23.81 -12.00 4.50
C TYR A 104 -25.01 -11.28 3.88
N GLN A 105 -26.09 -12.02 3.69
CA GLN A 105 -27.36 -11.48 3.25
C GLN A 105 -28.34 -11.48 4.42
N PRO A 106 -28.72 -10.31 4.96
CA PRO A 106 -29.71 -10.25 6.02
C PRO A 106 -31.07 -10.76 5.53
N PRO A 107 -31.87 -11.44 6.37
CA PRO A 107 -33.20 -11.90 5.99
C PRO A 107 -34.10 -10.74 5.56
N ASN A 108 -34.83 -10.90 4.43
CA ASN A 108 -35.73 -9.88 3.87
C ASN A 108 -35.07 -8.53 3.54
N SER A 109 -33.75 -8.48 3.33
CA SER A 109 -33.03 -7.26 2.96
C SER A 109 -33.14 -6.92 1.47
N TRP A 110 -32.82 -5.68 1.15
CA TRP A 110 -32.66 -5.20 -0.22
C TRP A 110 -31.27 -5.51 -0.83
N GLY A 111 -30.36 -6.10 -0.06
CA GLY A 111 -28.96 -6.20 -0.43
C GLY A 111 -28.14 -7.18 0.40
N ARG A 112 -26.84 -7.23 0.11
CA ARG A 112 -25.85 -8.08 0.79
C ARG A 112 -24.69 -7.23 1.31
N ILE A 113 -24.09 -7.68 2.40
CA ILE A 113 -22.87 -7.11 2.97
C ILE A 113 -21.74 -8.07 2.63
N VAL A 114 -20.65 -7.54 2.11
CA VAL A 114 -19.47 -8.30 1.69
C VAL A 114 -18.24 -7.66 2.32
N GLU A 115 -17.50 -8.46 3.07
CA GLU A 115 -16.21 -8.11 3.66
C GLU A 115 -15.12 -8.67 2.76
N PHE A 116 -14.21 -7.81 2.29
CA PHE A 116 -13.08 -8.15 1.43
C PHE A 116 -11.78 -7.94 2.19
N ASP A 117 -10.92 -8.96 2.16
CA ASP A 117 -9.57 -8.88 2.71
C ASP A 117 -8.55 -9.25 1.63
N ALA A 118 -7.63 -8.31 1.35
CA ALA A 118 -6.50 -8.55 0.48
C ALA A 118 -5.27 -8.95 1.29
N CYS A 119 -4.57 -10.02 0.89
CA CYS A 119 -3.35 -10.49 1.56
C CYS A 119 -2.36 -11.08 0.54
N GLU A 120 -1.08 -11.21 0.91
CA GLU A 120 -0.04 -11.75 0.03
C GLU A 120 -0.03 -13.29 -0.04
N THR A 121 -0.64 -13.94 0.96
CA THR A 121 -0.61 -15.40 1.08
C THR A 121 -1.55 -16.07 0.08
N VAL A 122 -1.00 -16.48 -1.05
CA VAL A 122 -1.76 -17.16 -2.11
C VAL A 122 -2.40 -18.45 -1.58
N GLY A 123 -3.72 -18.57 -1.74
CA GLY A 123 -4.48 -19.73 -1.28
C GLY A 123 -4.76 -19.78 0.23
N ALA A 124 -4.48 -18.70 0.97
CA ALA A 124 -4.89 -18.59 2.36
C ALA A 124 -6.42 -18.66 2.52
N PRO A 125 -6.94 -19.38 3.53
CA PRO A 125 -8.35 -19.26 3.89
C PRO A 125 -8.65 -17.85 4.39
N PHE A 126 -9.91 -17.43 4.32
CA PHE A 126 -10.35 -16.09 4.74
C PHE A 126 -9.80 -15.67 6.12
N ALA A 127 -9.91 -16.53 7.15
CA ALA A 127 -9.41 -16.20 8.48
C ALA A 127 -7.89 -15.92 8.55
N THR A 128 -7.10 -16.57 7.69
CA THR A 128 -5.66 -16.30 7.60
C THR A 128 -5.39 -15.01 6.85
N CYS A 129 -6.15 -14.74 5.79
CA CYS A 129 -6.07 -13.49 5.04
C CYS A 129 -6.49 -12.28 5.89
N GLN A 130 -7.57 -12.42 6.67
CA GLN A 130 -8.09 -11.39 7.57
C GLN A 130 -7.11 -11.01 8.69
N ALA A 131 -6.31 -11.98 9.16
CA ALA A 131 -5.29 -11.77 10.18
C ALA A 131 -4.06 -11.02 9.66
N ASP A 132 -3.82 -11.07 8.34
CA ASP A 132 -2.66 -10.50 7.65
C ASP A 132 -3.09 -9.65 6.44
N ALA A 133 -4.15 -8.87 6.63
CA ALA A 133 -4.72 -8.09 5.55
C ALA A 133 -3.87 -6.86 5.25
N ILE A 134 -3.60 -6.63 3.98
CA ILE A 134 -3.06 -5.37 3.47
C ILE A 134 -4.19 -4.32 3.47
N VAL A 135 -5.33 -4.70 2.90
CA VAL A 135 -6.52 -3.86 2.74
C VAL A 135 -7.75 -4.65 3.16
N LYS A 136 -8.61 -4.01 3.97
CA LYS A 136 -9.94 -4.50 4.33
C LYS A 136 -11.00 -3.54 3.80
N ALA A 137 -12.05 -4.08 3.18
CA ALA A 137 -13.17 -3.30 2.70
C ALA A 137 -14.51 -3.94 3.05
N ASP A 138 -15.41 -3.14 3.63
CA ASP A 138 -16.80 -3.53 3.87
C ASP A 138 -17.70 -2.85 2.85
N VAL A 139 -18.36 -3.65 2.02
CA VAL A 139 -19.19 -3.14 0.93
C VAL A 139 -20.60 -3.71 1.06
N THR A 140 -21.60 -2.83 1.02
CA THR A 140 -22.98 -3.24 0.83
C THR A 140 -23.36 -3.11 -0.63
N PHE A 141 -23.91 -4.17 -1.20
CA PHE A 141 -24.47 -4.18 -2.55
C PHE A 141 -25.99 -4.20 -2.49
N ASP A 142 -26.62 -3.38 -3.32
CA ASP A 142 -28.06 -3.36 -3.51
C ASP A 142 -28.40 -4.42 -4.57
N ASP A 143 -29.11 -5.47 -4.17
CA ASP A 143 -29.40 -6.64 -5.01
C ASP A 143 -30.86 -6.65 -5.50
N LEU A 144 -31.55 -5.54 -5.31
CA LEU A 144 -32.90 -5.34 -5.80
C LEU A 144 -32.99 -4.13 -6.75
N PRO A 145 -33.99 -4.12 -7.64
CA PRO A 145 -34.30 -2.95 -8.45
C PRO A 145 -34.62 -1.72 -7.59
N SER A 146 -34.41 -0.54 -8.15
CA SER A 146 -34.76 0.72 -7.50
C SER A 146 -36.24 0.76 -7.10
N GLY A 147 -36.53 1.10 -5.84
CA GLY A 147 -37.88 1.14 -5.29
C GLY A 147 -38.34 -0.14 -4.59
N CYS A 148 -37.54 -1.21 -4.64
CA CYS A 148 -37.75 -2.41 -3.85
C CYS A 148 -37.09 -2.27 -2.47
N THR A 149 -37.82 -2.59 -1.41
CA THR A 149 -37.27 -2.63 -0.03
C THR A 149 -37.02 -4.04 0.44
N SER A 150 -37.66 -5.03 -0.20
CA SER A 150 -37.48 -6.44 0.05
C SER A 150 -37.75 -7.24 -1.24
N PRO A 151 -37.32 -8.50 -1.32
CA PRO A 151 -37.58 -9.37 -2.47
C PRO A 151 -39.06 -9.75 -2.65
N THR A 152 -39.96 -9.23 -1.81
CA THR A 152 -41.40 -9.47 -1.89
C THR A 152 -42.23 -8.18 -1.85
N SER A 153 -41.57 -7.02 -1.77
CA SER A 153 -42.23 -5.73 -1.60
C SER A 153 -41.50 -4.60 -2.34
N PRO A 154 -42.18 -3.88 -3.25
CA PRO A 154 -43.53 -4.13 -3.80
C PRO A 154 -43.66 -5.43 -4.64
N PRO A 155 -44.87 -5.83 -5.06
CA PRO A 155 -45.04 -6.96 -5.98
C PRO A 155 -44.23 -6.78 -7.27
N GLY A 156 -43.45 -7.80 -7.64
CA GLY A 156 -42.54 -7.76 -8.80
C GLY A 156 -41.07 -7.52 -8.44
N CYS A 157 -40.76 -7.22 -7.18
CA CYS A 157 -39.41 -7.32 -6.67
C CYS A 157 -39.02 -8.79 -6.54
N SER A 158 -37.85 -9.16 -7.06
CA SER A 158 -37.23 -10.45 -6.77
C SER A 158 -35.71 -10.29 -6.88
N TYR A 159 -35.00 -11.12 -6.13
CA TYR A 159 -33.59 -11.35 -6.41
C TYR A 159 -33.43 -11.92 -7.83
N GLY A 160 -32.42 -11.49 -8.58
CA GLY A 160 -32.10 -12.05 -9.91
C GLY A 160 -32.54 -11.26 -11.13
N SER A 161 -33.30 -10.17 -10.98
CA SER A 161 -33.52 -9.22 -12.07
C SER A 161 -32.40 -8.17 -12.18
N SER A 162 -31.62 -7.98 -11.11
CA SER A 162 -30.50 -7.04 -11.06
C SER A 162 -29.64 -7.28 -9.81
N TRP A 163 -28.33 -7.51 -9.97
CA TRP A 163 -27.37 -7.65 -8.88
C TRP A 163 -26.44 -6.44 -8.82
N GLY A 164 -26.12 -5.98 -7.61
CA GLY A 164 -25.23 -4.83 -7.41
C GLY A 164 -25.66 -3.59 -8.20
N THR A 165 -26.95 -3.25 -8.17
CA THR A 165 -27.51 -2.06 -8.82
C THR A 165 -26.82 -0.80 -8.30
N SER A 166 -26.68 -0.72 -6.98
CA SER A 166 -25.83 0.22 -6.24
C SER A 166 -24.83 -0.52 -5.37
N MET A 167 -23.83 0.22 -4.89
CA MET A 167 -22.96 -0.23 -3.82
C MET A 167 -22.60 0.96 -2.91
N THR A 168 -22.39 0.66 -1.63
CA THR A 168 -21.85 1.60 -0.64
C THR A 168 -20.66 0.95 0.02
N ILE A 169 -19.52 1.65 0.01
CA ILE A 169 -18.33 1.25 0.75
C ILE A 169 -18.40 1.91 2.12
N TRP A 170 -18.49 1.11 3.17
CA TRP A 170 -18.58 1.59 4.55
C TRP A 170 -17.22 1.82 5.17
N ASN A 171 -16.32 0.86 4.96
CA ASN A 171 -14.97 0.89 5.46
C ASN A 171 -13.98 0.60 4.33
N TRP A 172 -12.85 1.31 4.35
CA TRP A 172 -11.67 1.02 3.56
C TRP A 172 -10.46 1.25 4.46
N ILE A 173 -9.87 0.17 4.94
CA ILE A 173 -8.81 0.21 5.94
C ILE A 173 -7.56 -0.41 5.34
N VAL A 174 -6.47 0.36 5.33
CA VAL A 174 -5.13 -0.14 5.01
C VAL A 174 -4.46 -0.49 6.33
N GLU A 175 -4.36 -1.78 6.65
CA GLU A 175 -3.82 -2.25 7.94
C GLU A 175 -2.30 -2.46 7.91
N ARG A 176 -1.77 -2.85 6.73
CA ARG A 176 -0.39 -3.29 6.51
C ARG A 176 -0.05 -4.55 7.33
N ALA A 177 0.25 -5.64 6.63
CA ALA A 177 0.98 -6.78 7.17
C ALA A 177 2.34 -6.30 7.72
N VAL A 178 2.52 -6.33 9.03
CA VAL A 178 3.84 -6.22 9.64
C VAL A 178 4.62 -7.50 9.32
N GLY A 179 5.43 -7.45 8.27
CA GLY A 179 6.51 -8.42 8.03
C GLY A 179 7.65 -8.28 9.04
#